data_AF-A0A218PRT1-F1
#
_entry.id   AF-A0A218PRT1-F1
#
_cell.length_a   1.000
_cell.length_b   1.000
_cell.length_c   1.000
_cell.angle_alpha   90.00
_cell.angle_beta   90.00
_cell.angle_gamma   90.00
#
_symmetry.space_group_name_H-M   'P 1'
#
loop_
_entity.id
_entity.type
_entity.pdbx_description
1 polymer ?
#
loop_
_entity_poly.entity_id
_entity_poly.type
_entity_poly.pdbx_seq_one_letter_code
_entity_poly.pdbx_strand_id
1 'polypeptide(L)' 'MPAVQGTMSVQFFNADGEAMFKIFVGRDKDRHFKAGQVARFGALEGRFGSGGEV' A
#
# COMPACT_ATOMS: atom_id res chain seq x y z
N MET A 1 0.09 1.74 -19.24
CA MET A 1 -0.47 1.10 -18.03
C MET A 1 -1.72 1.88 -17.65
N PRO A 2 -2.90 1.25 -17.53
CA PRO A 2 -4.11 1.97 -17.16
C PRO A 2 -3.98 2.58 -15.75
N ALA A 3 -4.62 3.73 -15.53
CA ALA A 3 -4.64 4.37 -14.23
C ALA A 3 -5.34 3.46 -13.21
N VAL A 4 -4.64 3.10 -12.15
CA VAL A 4 -5.20 2.29 -11.06
C VAL A 4 -6.24 3.15 -10.33
N GLN A 5 -7.52 2.81 -10.47
CA GLN A 5 -8.60 3.37 -9.63
C GLN A 5 -8.65 2.59 -8.32
N GLY A 6 -8.92 3.26 -7.19
CA GLY A 6 -9.01 2.64 -5.86
C GLY A 6 -8.03 3.21 -4.84
N THR A 7 -7.72 2.49 -3.77
CA THR A 7 -6.70 2.88 -2.78
C THR A 7 -5.61 1.82 -2.71
N MET A 8 -4.38 2.25 -2.44
CA MET A 8 -3.26 1.35 -2.15
C MET A 8 -2.81 1.67 -0.72
N SER A 9 -2.77 0.66 0.15
CA SER A 9 -2.47 0.88 1.56
C SER A 9 -1.76 -0.29 2.22
N VAL A 10 -0.93 0.02 3.20
CA VAL A 10 -0.44 -0.95 4.18
C VAL A 10 -1.30 -0.81 5.44
N GLN A 11 -1.82 -1.93 5.95
CA GLN A 11 -2.63 -1.97 7.15
C GLN A 11 -1.91 -2.79 8.21
N PHE A 12 -1.83 -2.27 9.43
CA PHE A 12 -1.29 -2.94 10.60
C PHE A 12 -2.47 -3.34 11.48
N PHE A 13 -2.51 -4.62 11.86
CA PHE A 13 -3.60 -5.19 12.66
C PHE A 13 -3.14 -5.45 14.10
N ASN A 14 -4.05 -5.33 15.07
CA ASN A 14 -3.81 -5.75 16.46
C ASN A 14 -3.88 -7.28 16.57
N ALA A 15 -3.67 -7.78 17.79
CA ALA A 15 -3.80 -9.20 18.11
C ALA A 15 -5.23 -9.74 17.86
N ASP A 16 -6.25 -8.88 17.90
CA ASP A 16 -7.64 -9.24 17.64
C ASP A 16 -8.01 -9.23 16.13
N GLY A 17 -7.06 -8.90 15.25
CA GLY A 17 -7.27 -8.83 13.81
C GLY A 17 -7.92 -7.54 13.31
N GLU A 18 -8.04 -6.52 14.16
CA GLU A 18 -8.59 -5.21 13.81
C GLU A 18 -7.48 -4.26 13.35
N ALA A 19 -7.77 -3.43 12.35
CA ALA A 19 -6.77 -2.51 11.82
C ALA A 19 -6.50 -1.34 12.78
N MET A 20 -5.30 -1.31 13.36
CA MET A 20 -4.85 -0.24 14.27
C MET A 20 -4.33 0.99 13.52
N PHE A 21 -3.64 0.77 12.41
CA PHE A 21 -2.95 1.82 11.69
C PHE A 21 -2.94 1.54 10.19
N LYS A 22 -3.13 2.60 9.38
CA LYS A 22 -3.21 2.49 7.92
C LYS A 22 -2.38 3.57 7.26
N ILE A 23 -1.54 3.18 6.32
CA ILE A 23 -0.76 4.10 5.48
C ILE A 23 -1.27 3.99 4.06
N PHE A 24 -1.72 5.10 3.48
CA PHE A 24 -2.19 5.16 2.11
C PHE A 24 -1.14 5.78 1.18
N VAL A 25 -1.03 5.24 -0.04
CA VAL A 25 -0.23 5.85 -1.10
C VAL A 25 -0.83 7.22 -1.43
N GLY A 26 0.02 8.23 -1.37
CA GLY A 26 -0.35 9.62 -1.58
C GLY A 26 -0.71 9.91 -3.03
N ARG A 27 -1.58 10.90 -3.19
CA ARG A 27 -1.93 11.48 -4.48
C ARG A 27 -1.26 12.83 -4.70
N ASP A 28 -1.07 13.19 -5.95
CA ASP A 28 -0.71 14.54 -6.36
C ASP A 28 -1.93 15.46 -6.42
N LYS A 29 -1.73 16.69 -6.92
CA LYS A 29 -2.77 17.72 -7.01
C LYS A 29 -3.90 17.34 -7.98
N ASP A 30 -3.61 16.51 -8.97
CA ASP A 30 -4.58 16.04 -9.98
C ASP A 30 -5.30 14.76 -9.55
N ARG A 31 -5.07 14.34 -8.28
CA ARG A 31 -5.61 13.13 -7.66
C ARG A 31 -5.07 11.83 -8.27
N HIS A 32 -3.95 11.89 -8.98
CA HIS A 32 -3.23 10.70 -9.44
C HIS A 32 -2.29 10.20 -8.36
N PHE A 33 -2.02 8.89 -8.33
CA PHE A 33 -1.02 8.36 -7.42
C PHE A 33 0.36 8.92 -7.73
N LYS A 34 1.12 9.23 -6.69
CA LYS A 34 2.53 9.59 -6.84
C LYS A 34 3.30 8.38 -7.37
N ALA A 35 3.74 8.44 -8.63
CA ALA A 35 4.39 7.31 -9.32
C ALA A 35 5.55 6.69 -8.53
N GLY A 36 6.40 7.53 -7.92
CA GLY A 36 7.51 7.05 -7.10
C GLY A 36 7.08 6.35 -5.80
N GLN A 37 5.88 6.60 -5.28
CA GLN A 37 5.33 5.85 -4.15
C GLN A 37 4.72 4.52 -4.61
N VAL A 38 4.03 4.50 -5.76
CA VAL A 38 3.49 3.26 -6.36
C VAL A 38 4.60 2.25 -6.62
N ALA A 39 5.71 2.67 -7.23
CA ALA A 39 6.85 1.79 -7.51
C ALA A 39 7.45 1.19 -6.23
N ARG A 40 7.62 2.00 -5.18
CA ARG A 40 8.12 1.53 -3.87
C ARG A 40 7.12 0.61 -3.17
N PHE A 41 5.82 0.88 -3.28
CA PHE A 41 4.77 0.01 -2.75
C PHE A 41 4.79 -1.37 -3.42
N GLY A 42 4.87 -1.43 -4.76
CA GLY A 42 5.00 -2.70 -5.47
C GLY A 42 6.26 -3.48 -5.11
N ALA A 43 7.39 -2.78 -4.89
CA ALA A 43 8.62 -3.43 -4.41
C ALA A 43 8.48 -3.95 -2.96
N LEU A 44 7.74 -3.23 -2.11
CA LEU A 44 7.42 -3.67 -0.74
C LEU A 44 6.57 -4.94 -0.78
N GLU A 45 5.54 -4.97 -1.61
CA GLU A 45 4.71 -6.16 -1.85
C GLU A 45 5.57 -7.33 -2.32
N GLY A 46 6.47 -7.14 -3.30
CA GLY A 46 7.38 -8.20 -3.75
C GLY A 46 8.31 -8.73 -2.64
N ARG A 47 8.67 -7.89 -1.66
CA ARG A 47 9.52 -8.28 -0.52
C ARG A 47 8.78 -9.10 0.54
N PHE A 48 7.50 -8.81 0.76
CA PHE A 48 6.71 -9.40 1.86
C PHE A 48 5.57 -10.33 1.40
N GLY A 49 5.26 -10.35 0.11
CA GLY A 49 4.16 -11.12 -0.51
C GLY A 49 4.45 -12.60 -0.70
N SER A 50 5.69 -13.04 -0.45
CA SER A 50 6.07 -14.45 -0.36
C SER A 50 6.41 -14.78 1.09
N GLY A 51 5.39 -15.03 1.92
CA GLY A 51 5.57 -15.60 3.26
C GLY A 51 6.24 -14.69 4.27
N GLY A 52 5.53 -13.69 4.77
CA GLY A 52 5.81 -13.18 6.10
C GLY A 52 5.21 -14.12 7.15
N GLU A 53 5.94 -15.19 7.50
CA GLU A 53 5.70 -15.87 8.79
C GLU A 53 5.94 -14.86 9.92
N VAL A 54 4.95 -14.74 10.80
CA VAL A 54 5.06 -14.17 12.15
C VAL A 54 4.83 -15.27 13.16
#